data_AF-A0A382EQR0-F1
#
_entry.id   AF-A0A382EQR0-F1
#
_cell.length_a   1.000
_cell.length_b   1.000
_cell.length_c   1.000
_cell.angle_alpha   90.00
_cell.angle_beta   90.00
_cell.angle_gamma   90.00
#
_symmetry.space_group_name_H-M   'P 1'
#
loop_
_entity.id
_entity.type
_entity.pdbx_description
1 polymer ?
#
loop_
_entity_poly.entity_id
_entity_poly.type
_entity_poly.pdbx_seq_one_letter_code
_entity_poly.pdbx_strand_id
1 'polypeptide(L)'
;MDPPPVGLLGGDLCRTLGGRGDPVHLEGTGATRVTVDIGSVLLDGRLHWFCAHLVAGSWWRGRTWIAAIAAHHGRWNLAPRAHPGDGLLDVLDTDMGFGDRMAACRRLPSGTHMPHPGITYRRTAADQVEFSNPTRIRLDGEDVGHATRLSVRVEADALHLVV
;
A
#
# COMPACT_ATOMS: atom_id res chain seq x y z
N MET A 1 21.67 -14.46 10.32
CA MET A 1 21.25 -15.22 9.13
C MET A 1 20.19 -14.37 8.49
N ASP A 2 20.37 -14.00 7.23
CA ASP A 2 19.33 -13.30 6.49
C ASP A 2 18.12 -14.23 6.31
N PRO A 3 16.88 -13.70 6.37
CA PRO A 3 15.70 -14.52 6.17
C PRO A 3 15.74 -15.16 4.76
N PRO A 4 15.23 -16.39 4.62
CA PRO A 4 15.18 -17.01 3.30
C PRO A 4 14.30 -16.19 2.35
N PRO A 5 14.61 -16.19 1.04
CA PRO A 5 13.75 -15.54 0.05
C PRO A 5 12.32 -16.08 0.11
N VAL A 6 11.33 -15.19 0.04
CA VAL A 6 9.91 -15.56 0.06
C VAL A 6 9.36 -15.55 -1.37
N GLY A 7 8.86 -16.69 -1.83
CA GLY A 7 8.18 -16.80 -3.11
C GLY A 7 6.75 -16.27 -3.03
N LEU A 8 6.38 -15.33 -3.89
CA LEU A 8 5.01 -14.80 -3.93
C LEU A 8 4.14 -15.56 -4.94
N LEU A 9 3.08 -16.19 -4.44
CA LEU A 9 2.09 -16.88 -5.26
C LEU A 9 0.92 -16.00 -5.72
N GLY A 10 0.90 -14.73 -5.31
CA GLY A 10 -0.16 -13.79 -5.67
C GLY A 10 -0.21 -12.60 -4.74
N GLY A 11 -1.34 -11.88 -4.78
CA GLY A 11 -1.53 -10.65 -4.01
C GLY A 11 -1.01 -9.42 -4.72
N ASP A 12 -1.20 -8.29 -4.06
CA ASP A 12 -0.98 -6.97 -4.64
C ASP A 12 0.50 -6.68 -4.94
N LEU A 13 1.38 -7.04 -4.01
CA LEU A 13 2.82 -6.89 -4.19
C LEU A 13 3.35 -7.76 -5.35
N CYS A 14 2.90 -9.01 -5.44
CA CYS A 14 3.23 -9.91 -6.55
C CYS A 14 2.82 -9.30 -7.89
N ARG A 15 1.59 -8.78 -7.97
CA ARG A 15 1.07 -8.13 -9.17
C ARG A 15 1.87 -6.89 -9.55
N THR A 16 2.24 -6.04 -8.58
CA THR A 16 3.07 -4.85 -8.83
C THR A 16 4.46 -5.21 -9.36
N LEU A 17 5.04 -6.30 -8.88
CA LEU A 17 6.31 -6.83 -9.37
C LEU A 17 6.20 -7.59 -10.70
N GLY A 18 5.00 -7.70 -11.29
CA GLY A 18 4.75 -8.44 -12.53
C GLY A 18 4.71 -9.96 -12.38
N GLY A 19 4.67 -10.47 -11.15
CA GLY A 19 4.60 -11.88 -10.84
C GLY A 19 3.31 -12.54 -11.31
N ARG A 20 3.42 -13.82 -11.68
CA ARG A 20 2.29 -14.64 -12.17
C ARG A 20 1.79 -15.65 -11.14
N GLY A 21 2.52 -15.82 -10.04
CA GLY A 21 2.17 -16.75 -8.96
C GLY A 21 2.31 -18.22 -9.34
N ASP A 22 3.20 -18.54 -10.30
CA ASP A 22 3.46 -19.92 -10.75
C ASP A 22 4.58 -20.56 -9.90
N PRO A 23 4.29 -21.55 -9.04
CA PRO A 23 5.28 -22.19 -8.18
C PRO A 23 6.46 -22.80 -8.95
N VAL A 24 6.20 -23.35 -10.14
CA VAL A 24 7.24 -23.98 -10.96
C VAL A 24 8.20 -22.93 -11.51
N HIS A 25 7.68 -21.73 -11.80
CA HIS A 25 8.51 -20.60 -12.22
C HIS A 25 9.41 -20.11 -11.09
N LEU A 26 8.90 -20.03 -9.85
CA LEU A 26 9.64 -19.54 -8.67
C LEU A 26 10.87 -20.40 -8.34
N GLU A 27 10.80 -21.71 -8.55
CA GLU A 27 11.91 -22.64 -8.34
C GLU A 27 12.91 -22.67 -9.50
N GLY A 28 12.53 -22.13 -10.66
CA GLY A 28 13.34 -22.12 -11.87
C GLY A 28 14.41 -21.02 -11.92
N THR A 29 15.33 -21.16 -12.88
CA THR A 29 16.39 -20.16 -13.15
C THR A 29 15.86 -18.85 -13.75
N GLY A 30 14.61 -18.85 -14.22
CA GLY A 30 13.93 -17.67 -14.77
C GLY A 30 13.19 -16.81 -13.75
N ALA A 31 13.13 -17.24 -12.48
CA ALA A 31 12.42 -16.52 -11.43
C ALA A 31 13.09 -15.16 -11.15
N THR A 32 12.27 -14.10 -11.04
CA THR A 32 12.78 -12.76 -10.76
C THR A 32 13.02 -12.63 -9.27
N ARG A 33 14.27 -12.36 -8.88
CA ARG A 33 14.67 -12.14 -7.49
C ARG A 33 14.85 -10.66 -7.25
N VAL A 34 14.15 -10.11 -6.28
CA VAL A 34 14.19 -8.69 -5.94
C VAL A 34 14.29 -8.52 -4.44
N THR A 35 15.01 -7.49 -4.02
CA THR A 35 14.89 -6.96 -2.67
C THR A 35 13.88 -5.84 -2.72
N VAL A 36 12.97 -5.80 -1.75
CA VAL A 36 11.92 -4.80 -1.69
C VAL A 36 11.87 -4.07 -0.36
N ASP A 37 11.36 -2.86 -0.44
CA ASP A 37 11.01 -2.02 0.68
C ASP A 37 9.76 -2.55 1.40
N ILE A 38 9.64 -2.25 2.69
CA ILE A 38 8.41 -2.45 3.48
C ILE A 38 8.02 -1.19 4.22
N GLY A 39 6.74 -1.11 4.60
CA GLY A 39 6.23 -0.02 5.40
C GLY A 39 6.25 -0.38 6.88
N SER A 40 6.77 0.52 7.71
CA SER A 40 6.56 0.48 9.15
C SER A 40 5.62 1.60 9.57
N VAL A 41 4.78 1.31 10.56
CA VAL A 41 3.86 2.31 11.11
C VAL A 41 3.77 2.21 12.64
N LEU A 42 3.81 3.36 13.30
CA LEU A 42 3.39 3.50 14.69
C LEU A 42 1.91 3.88 14.73
N LEU A 43 1.07 2.98 15.25
CA LEU A 43 -0.35 3.19 15.52
C LEU A 43 -0.53 3.51 17.00
N ASP A 44 -0.81 4.78 17.34
CA ASP A 44 -0.88 5.27 18.73
C ASP A 44 0.33 4.78 19.58
N GLY A 45 1.52 4.75 18.96
CA GLY A 45 2.79 4.35 19.58
C GLY A 45 3.13 2.86 19.49
N ARG A 46 2.28 2.00 18.92
CA ARG A 46 2.56 0.58 18.70
C ARG A 46 3.08 0.33 17.29
N LEU A 47 4.18 -0.41 17.16
CA LEU A 47 4.80 -0.70 15.87
C LEU A 47 4.09 -1.84 15.14
N HIS A 48 3.77 -1.60 13.87
CA HIS A 48 3.24 -2.56 12.91
C HIS A 48 3.97 -2.44 11.57
N TRP A 49 3.74 -3.43 10.71
CA TRP A 49 4.41 -3.58 9.41
C TRP A 49 3.39 -3.88 8.32
N PHE A 50 3.67 -3.45 7.09
CA PHE A 50 2.90 -3.80 5.89
C PHE A 50 3.82 -3.88 4.67
N CYS A 51 3.46 -4.72 3.71
CA CYS A 51 4.24 -4.99 2.51
C CYS A 51 3.66 -4.33 1.25
N ALA A 52 2.39 -3.94 1.28
CA ALA A 52 1.70 -3.35 0.14
C ALA A 52 0.99 -2.04 0.51
N HIS A 53 0.09 -2.08 1.50
CA HIS A 53 -0.76 -0.92 1.83
C HIS A 53 -1.08 -0.78 3.31
N LEU A 54 -1.15 0.47 3.74
CA LEU A 54 -1.89 0.90 4.91
C LEU A 54 -3.13 1.70 4.44
N VAL A 55 -4.30 1.34 4.94
CA VAL A 55 -5.56 2.08 4.72
C VAL A 55 -6.15 2.49 6.07
N ALA A 56 -6.20 3.79 6.33
CA ALA A 56 -6.88 4.37 7.48
C ALA A 56 -8.21 4.99 7.02
N GLY A 57 -9.32 4.45 7.52
CA GLY A 57 -10.68 4.90 7.22
C GLY A 57 -11.51 3.88 6.44
N SER A 58 -12.46 4.40 5.66
CA SER A 58 -13.44 3.59 4.93
C SER A 58 -13.45 3.99 3.47
N TRP A 59 -13.57 3.04 2.55
CA TRP A 59 -13.69 3.31 1.11
C TRP A 59 -14.95 4.07 0.69
N TRP A 60 -15.97 4.14 1.56
CA TRP A 60 -17.30 4.63 1.18
C TRP A 60 -17.74 5.89 1.92
N ARG A 61 -17.09 6.24 3.05
CA ARG A 61 -17.48 7.37 3.90
C ARG A 61 -16.28 8.00 4.60
N GLY A 62 -16.38 9.30 4.87
CA GLY A 62 -15.42 10.09 5.63
C GLY A 62 -14.03 10.17 5.00
N ARG A 63 -13.11 10.83 5.73
CA ARG A 63 -11.70 10.91 5.36
C ARG A 63 -11.09 9.52 5.23
N THR A 64 -10.28 9.33 4.22
CA THR A 64 -9.48 8.13 4.00
C THR A 64 -8.07 8.53 3.66
N TRP A 65 -7.14 7.94 4.37
CA TRP A 65 -5.72 8.15 4.19
C TRP A 65 -5.08 6.81 3.88
N ILE A 66 -4.22 6.78 2.87
CA ILE A 66 -3.59 5.57 2.35
C ILE A 66 -2.10 5.84 2.22
N ALA A 67 -1.28 4.90 2.65
CA ALA A 67 0.12 4.82 2.26
C ALA A 67 0.32 3.51 1.48
N ALA A 68 0.91 3.62 0.29
CA ALA A 68 1.09 2.51 -0.63
C ALA A 68 2.54 2.37 -1.05
N ILE A 69 3.03 1.14 -1.04
CA ILE A 69 4.33 0.71 -1.58
C ILE A 69 4.09 -0.12 -2.86
N ALA A 70 2.96 -0.83 -2.91
CA ALA A 70 2.49 -1.51 -4.11
C ALA A 70 1.45 -0.65 -4.87
N ALA A 71 1.43 -0.80 -6.19
CA ALA A 71 0.53 -0.02 -7.04
C ALA A 71 -0.92 -0.52 -7.05
N HIS A 72 -1.11 -1.83 -6.90
CA HIS A 72 -2.42 -2.47 -7.03
C HIS A 72 -3.06 -2.74 -5.69
N HIS A 73 -4.36 -2.51 -5.55
CA HIS A 73 -5.14 -3.00 -4.41
C HIS A 73 -6.32 -3.83 -4.92
N GLY A 74 -6.17 -5.15 -4.91
CA GLY A 74 -7.05 -6.08 -5.60
C GLY A 74 -7.15 -5.75 -7.10
N ARG A 75 -8.36 -5.41 -7.55
CA ARG A 75 -8.61 -5.04 -8.97
C ARG A 75 -8.22 -3.61 -9.32
N TRP A 76 -7.91 -2.77 -8.33
CA TRP A 76 -7.62 -1.36 -8.54
C TRP A 76 -6.15 -1.11 -8.82
N ASN A 77 -5.85 -0.15 -9.69
CA ASN A 77 -4.55 0.47 -9.79
C ASN A 77 -4.56 1.69 -8.86
N LEU A 78 -4.45 1.43 -7.57
CA LEU A 78 -4.68 2.38 -6.48
C LEU A 78 -3.61 3.48 -6.44
N ALA A 79 -2.35 3.11 -6.61
CA ALA A 79 -1.23 4.03 -6.60
C ALA A 79 -0.32 3.74 -7.80
N PRO A 80 -0.68 4.21 -9.01
CA PRO A 80 -0.02 3.79 -10.26
C PRO A 80 1.49 4.04 -10.34
N ARG A 81 2.04 4.85 -9.43
CA ARG A 81 3.46 5.20 -9.35
C ARG A 81 4.17 4.53 -8.17
N ALA A 82 3.46 3.84 -7.29
CA ALA A 82 4.07 3.15 -6.16
C ALA A 82 4.95 2.01 -6.66
N HIS A 83 6.15 1.92 -6.11
CA HIS A 83 7.11 0.90 -6.47
C HIS A 83 7.81 0.39 -5.20
N PRO A 84 7.92 -0.93 -5.00
CA PRO A 84 8.42 -1.51 -3.76
C PRO A 84 9.96 -1.51 -3.67
N GLY A 85 10.63 -0.50 -4.22
CA GLY A 85 12.10 -0.47 -4.26
C GLY A 85 12.66 0.89 -4.65
N ASP A 86 11.89 1.95 -4.41
CA ASP A 86 12.31 3.32 -4.69
C ASP A 86 12.41 4.19 -3.43
N GLY A 87 12.23 3.59 -2.24
CA GLY A 87 12.34 4.25 -0.95
C GLY A 87 11.19 5.20 -0.63
N LEU A 88 10.06 5.13 -1.35
CA LEU A 88 8.95 6.07 -1.21
C LEU A 88 7.61 5.40 -0.93
N LEU A 89 6.79 6.09 -0.12
CA LEU A 89 5.36 5.86 0.01
C LEU A 89 4.63 6.76 -0.98
N ASP A 90 3.70 6.17 -1.72
CA ASP A 90 2.66 6.90 -2.41
C ASP A 90 1.51 7.13 -1.41
N VAL A 91 1.34 8.38 -0.96
CA VAL A 91 0.34 8.75 0.04
C VAL A 91 -0.84 9.45 -0.62
N LEU A 92 -2.04 8.92 -0.39
CA LEU A 92 -3.31 9.48 -0.83
C LEU A 92 -4.15 9.89 0.38
N ASP A 93 -4.63 11.13 0.39
CA ASP A 93 -5.49 11.66 1.43
C ASP A 93 -6.73 12.30 0.81
N THR A 94 -7.90 11.82 1.19
CA THR A 94 -9.16 12.24 0.59
C THR A 94 -10.25 12.38 1.65
N ASP A 95 -11.02 13.46 1.56
CA ASP A 95 -12.24 13.66 2.34
C ASP A 95 -13.34 14.17 1.40
N MET A 96 -13.96 13.22 0.70
CA MET A 96 -14.96 13.49 -0.33
C MET A 96 -16.34 12.99 0.07
N GLY A 97 -17.36 13.73 -0.38
CA GLY A 97 -18.75 13.26 -0.37
C GLY A 97 -18.94 12.02 -1.25
N PHE A 98 -20.04 11.31 -1.04
CA PHE A 98 -20.32 10.02 -1.69
C PHE A 98 -20.28 10.07 -3.23
N GLY A 99 -20.79 11.15 -3.84
CA GLY A 99 -20.85 11.30 -5.30
C GLY A 99 -19.46 11.37 -5.95
N ASP A 100 -18.62 12.32 -5.51
CA ASP A 100 -17.24 12.48 -5.99
C ASP A 100 -16.41 11.23 -5.76
N ARG A 101 -16.65 10.58 -4.61
CA ARG A 101 -16.00 9.32 -4.30
C ARG A 101 -16.35 8.21 -5.27
N MET A 102 -17.62 8.09 -5.65
CA MET A 102 -18.04 7.12 -6.65
C MET A 102 -17.42 7.43 -8.03
N ALA A 103 -17.31 8.71 -8.40
CA ALA A 103 -16.63 9.12 -9.63
C ALA A 103 -15.14 8.76 -9.62
N ALA A 104 -14.44 9.00 -8.50
CA ALA A 104 -13.04 8.61 -8.32
C ALA A 104 -12.87 7.08 -8.35
N CYS A 105 -13.74 6.33 -7.65
CA CYS A 105 -13.69 4.87 -7.61
C CYS A 105 -13.86 4.22 -8.98
N ARG A 106 -14.65 4.82 -9.89
CA ARG A 106 -14.79 4.34 -11.28
C ARG A 106 -13.49 4.44 -12.09
N ARG A 107 -12.57 5.31 -11.69
CA ARG A 107 -11.27 5.54 -12.35
C ARG A 107 -10.11 4.79 -11.67
N LEU A 108 -10.35 4.14 -10.54
CA LEU A 108 -9.36 3.30 -9.86
C LEU A 108 -8.86 2.13 -10.71
N PRO A 109 -9.69 1.39 -11.48
CA PRO A 109 -9.20 0.29 -12.31
C PRO A 109 -8.17 0.72 -13.36
N SER A 110 -8.35 1.90 -13.95
CA SER A 110 -7.43 2.48 -14.95
C SER A 110 -6.29 3.30 -14.34
N GLY A 111 -6.29 3.55 -13.02
CA GLY A 111 -5.31 4.42 -12.38
C GLY A 111 -5.48 5.92 -12.72
N THR A 112 -6.55 6.31 -13.41
CA THR A 112 -6.78 7.70 -13.88
C THR A 112 -7.60 8.54 -12.92
N HIS A 113 -7.68 8.11 -11.66
CA HIS A 113 -8.35 8.84 -10.59
C HIS A 113 -7.51 10.03 -10.10
N MET A 114 -6.28 10.19 -10.59
CA MET A 114 -5.41 11.31 -10.33
C MET A 114 -5.04 12.08 -11.61
N PRO A 115 -4.91 13.42 -11.56
CA PRO A 115 -5.24 14.30 -10.44
C PRO A 115 -6.76 14.51 -10.31
N HIS A 116 -7.30 14.35 -9.10
CA HIS A 116 -8.67 14.71 -8.75
C HIS A 116 -8.63 15.73 -7.60
N PRO A 117 -9.42 16.82 -7.65
CA PRO A 117 -9.32 17.91 -6.67
C PRO A 117 -9.59 17.47 -5.23
N GLY A 118 -10.40 16.43 -5.04
CA GLY A 118 -10.67 15.84 -3.71
C GLY A 118 -9.67 14.79 -3.23
N ILE A 119 -8.54 14.61 -3.93
CA ILE A 119 -7.47 13.68 -3.56
C ILE A 119 -6.16 14.45 -3.49
N THR A 120 -5.63 14.61 -2.29
CA THR A 120 -4.24 15.04 -2.10
C THR A 120 -3.34 13.85 -2.31
N TYR A 121 -2.32 14.00 -3.15
CA TYR A 121 -1.33 12.98 -3.42
C TYR A 121 0.07 13.51 -3.21
N ARG A 122 0.92 12.71 -2.56
CA ARG A 122 2.34 13.00 -2.35
C ARG A 122 3.15 11.71 -2.38
N ARG A 123 4.44 11.84 -2.69
CA ARG A 123 5.43 10.77 -2.56
C ARG A 123 6.46 11.17 -1.52
N THR A 124 6.67 10.34 -0.51
CA THR A 124 7.56 10.66 0.62
C THR A 124 8.09 9.39 1.28
N ALA A 125 9.31 9.42 1.82
CA ALA A 125 9.88 8.29 2.57
C ALA A 125 9.22 8.09 3.95
N ALA A 126 8.61 9.14 4.51
CA ALA A 126 7.93 9.10 5.80
C ALA A 126 6.82 10.14 5.86
N ASP A 127 5.81 9.87 6.69
CA ASP A 127 4.68 10.76 6.87
C ASP A 127 3.99 10.59 8.22
N GLN A 128 3.26 11.61 8.65
CA GLN A 128 2.47 11.57 9.88
C GLN A 128 1.07 12.11 9.61
N VAL A 129 0.08 11.47 10.23
CA VAL A 129 -1.31 11.90 10.14
C VAL A 129 -2.03 11.69 11.47
N GLU A 130 -2.85 12.68 11.82
CA GLU A 130 -3.76 12.61 12.95
C GLU A 130 -5.21 12.64 12.46
N PHE A 131 -6.07 11.91 13.17
CA PHE A 131 -7.51 11.86 12.98
C PHE A 131 -8.22 12.39 14.22
N SER A 132 -9.32 13.11 14.01
CA SER A 132 -10.14 13.65 15.09
C SER A 132 -10.88 12.57 15.90
N ASN A 133 -11.03 11.37 15.35
CA ASN A 133 -11.72 10.24 15.96
C ASN A 133 -10.94 8.94 15.70
N PRO A 134 -11.07 7.92 16.58
CA PRO A 134 -10.50 6.60 16.32
C PRO A 134 -10.93 6.07 14.95
N THR A 135 -9.94 5.84 14.10
CA THR A 135 -10.14 5.50 12.69
C THR A 135 -9.69 4.07 12.44
N ARG A 136 -10.51 3.29 11.74
CA ARG A 136 -10.20 1.90 11.41
C ARG A 136 -8.96 1.81 10.55
N ILE A 137 -8.03 0.93 10.90
CA ILE A 137 -6.77 0.71 10.21
C ILE A 137 -6.76 -0.68 9.58
N ARG A 138 -6.40 -0.76 8.30
CA ARG A 138 -6.08 -2.02 7.63
C ARG A 138 -4.65 -2.02 7.11
N LEU A 139 -3.92 -3.09 7.36
CA LEU A 139 -2.58 -3.34 6.83
C LEU A 139 -2.66 -4.55 5.90
N ASP A 140 -2.30 -4.38 4.63
CA ASP A 140 -2.37 -5.42 3.60
C ASP A 140 -3.75 -6.14 3.51
N GLY A 141 -4.82 -5.41 3.86
CA GLY A 141 -6.19 -5.91 3.90
C GLY A 141 -6.63 -6.51 5.24
N GLU A 142 -5.71 -6.80 6.16
CA GLU A 142 -6.01 -7.27 7.52
C GLU A 142 -6.45 -6.09 8.41
N ASP A 143 -7.50 -6.30 9.21
CA ASP A 143 -7.96 -5.33 10.20
C ASP A 143 -7.11 -5.42 11.47
N VAL A 144 -6.39 -4.34 11.78
CA VAL A 144 -5.50 -4.27 12.95
C VAL A 144 -6.05 -3.39 14.08
N GLY A 145 -7.30 -2.93 13.94
CA GLY A 145 -8.00 -2.14 14.95
C GLY A 145 -8.18 -0.68 14.56
N HIS A 146 -8.17 0.20 15.56
CA HIS A 146 -8.40 1.63 15.39
C HIS A 146 -7.26 2.43 16.01
N ALA A 147 -6.91 3.55 15.38
CA ALA A 147 -5.92 4.49 15.89
C ALA A 147 -6.32 5.93 15.59
N THR A 148 -5.72 6.88 16.31
CA THR A 148 -5.90 8.32 16.07
C THR A 148 -4.66 8.98 15.50
N ARG A 149 -3.46 8.46 15.80
CA ARG A 149 -2.19 8.97 15.33
C ARG A 149 -1.40 7.89 14.62
N LEU A 150 -0.94 8.21 13.42
CA LEU A 150 -0.12 7.34 12.59
C LEU A 150 1.20 8.06 12.29
N SER A 151 2.31 7.35 12.45
CA SER A 151 3.60 7.74 11.89
C SER A 151 4.13 6.61 11.04
N VAL A 152 4.22 6.84 9.74
CA VAL A 152 4.63 5.84 8.76
C VAL A 152 6.01 6.17 8.20
N ARG A 153 6.78 5.15 7.84
CA ARG A 153 7.99 5.29 7.05
C ARG A 153 8.26 4.05 6.21
N VAL A 154 9.08 4.22 5.18
CA VAL A 154 9.67 3.11 4.43
C VAL A 154 10.88 2.59 5.19
N GLU A 155 11.00 1.27 5.30
CA GLU A 155 12.29 0.60 5.51
C GLU A 155 12.77 0.06 4.18
N ALA A 156 13.91 0.57 3.72
CA ALA A 156 14.48 0.18 2.44
C ALA A 156 15.09 -1.23 2.51
N ASP A 157 15.04 -1.95 1.38
CA ASP A 157 15.75 -3.22 1.17
C ASP A 157 15.47 -4.30 2.24
N ALA A 158 14.24 -4.37 2.75
CA ALA A 158 13.91 -5.13 3.95
C ALA A 158 13.49 -6.60 3.70
N LEU A 159 13.00 -6.94 2.50
CA LEU A 159 12.54 -8.30 2.18
C LEU A 159 13.14 -8.80 0.86
N HIS A 160 13.62 -10.04 0.86
CA HIS A 160 14.04 -10.73 -0.36
C HIS A 160 12.89 -11.57 -0.91
N LEU A 161 12.45 -11.26 -2.12
CA LEU A 161 11.30 -11.90 -2.76
C LEU A 161 11.67 -12.59 -4.07
N VAL A 162 10.85 -13.58 -4.43
CA VAL A 162 10.89 -14.26 -5.72
C VAL A 162 9.50 -14.17 -6.35
N VAL A 163 9.42 -13.74 -7.61
CA VAL A 163 8.18 -13.61 -8.41
C VAL A 163 8.28 -14.25 -9.79
#